data_AF-A0A447TU97-F1
#
_entry.id   AF-A0A447TU97-F1
#
_cell.length_a   1.000
_cell.length_b   1.000
_cell.length_c   1.000
_cell.angle_alpha   90.00
_cell.angle_beta   90.00
_cell.angle_gamma   90.00
#
_symmetry.space_group_name_H-M   'P 1'
#
loop_
_entity.id
_entity.type
_entity.pdbx_description
1 polymer ?
#
loop_
_entity_poly.entity_id
_entity_poly.type
_entity_poly.pdbx_seq_one_letter_code
_entity_poly.pdbx_strand_id
1 'polypeptide(L)'
;MLDKIVIANRGEIALRILRACKELGIKTVAVHSSADRDLKHVLLADETVCIGPAPSVKSYLNIPAIISAAEITGAVAIHPGYGFLSENANFAEQVERSGFIFIGPKADTIRLMGDKVSAITAMKKAGVPTVPGSDGPLGDDMNANRAHAKRIGYPVIIKASGGGGGRGMRVVRSDAELAQSISMTKAEAKAAFSNDMVYMEKYLENPRHIEIQVLADGQGQRYLSGGTRLFHAASPPESG
;
A
#
# COMPACT_ATOMS: atom_id res chain seq x y z
N MET A 1 3.71 15.74 22.49
CA MET A 1 4.52 14.50 22.58
C MET A 1 3.54 13.35 22.64
N LEU A 2 3.78 12.24 21.95
CA LEU A 2 2.88 11.08 22.00
C LEU A 2 3.01 10.42 23.38
N ASP A 3 1.89 10.16 24.05
CA ASP A 3 1.84 9.56 25.39
C ASP A 3 1.23 8.16 25.37
N LYS A 4 0.20 7.93 24.54
CA LYS A 4 -0.41 6.62 24.28
C LYS A 4 -0.84 6.49 22.83
N ILE A 5 -0.55 5.35 22.20
CA ILE A 5 -0.96 5.07 20.81
C ILE A 5 -1.69 3.75 20.65
N VAL A 6 -2.58 3.66 19.67
CA VAL A 6 -3.13 2.40 19.17
C VAL A 6 -2.25 1.86 18.05
N ILE A 7 -1.92 0.58 18.13
CA ILE A 7 -1.24 -0.15 17.05
C ILE A 7 -2.32 -0.86 16.24
N ALA A 8 -2.72 -0.29 15.10
CA ALA A 8 -3.76 -0.83 14.22
C ALA A 8 -3.23 -1.91 13.27
N ASN A 9 -2.54 -2.91 13.83
CA ASN A 9 -1.95 -4.03 13.10
C ASN A 9 -1.73 -5.24 14.04
N ARG A 10 -1.20 -6.35 13.52
CA ARG A 10 -0.96 -7.59 14.28
C ARG A 10 0.42 -8.18 13.99
N GLY A 11 0.82 -9.16 14.79
CA GLY A 11 2.00 -9.98 14.51
C GLY A 11 3.32 -9.23 14.73
N GLU A 12 4.28 -9.44 13.83
CA GLU A 12 5.65 -8.94 14.00
C GLU A 12 5.73 -7.41 13.94
N ILE A 13 5.00 -6.77 13.01
CA ILE A 13 5.04 -5.32 12.87
C ILE A 13 4.46 -4.61 14.09
N ALA A 14 3.43 -5.19 14.70
CA ALA A 14 2.88 -4.70 15.94
C ALA A 14 3.91 -4.79 17.09
N LEU A 15 4.67 -5.88 17.18
CA LEU A 15 5.79 -6.00 18.12
C LEU A 15 6.91 -4.98 17.85
N ARG A 16 7.22 -4.73 16.58
CA ARG A 16 8.25 -3.76 16.18
C ARG A 16 7.89 -2.34 16.59
N ILE A 17 6.62 -1.96 16.44
CA ILE A 17 6.10 -0.66 16.86
C ILE A 17 6.10 -0.59 18.39
N LEU A 18 5.56 -1.62 19.06
CA LEU A 18 5.51 -1.70 20.52
C LEU A 18 6.88 -1.53 21.16
N ARG A 19 7.92 -2.18 20.62
CA ARG A 19 9.31 -2.02 21.10
C ARG A 19 9.81 -0.58 21.01
N ALA A 20 9.56 0.11 19.89
CA ALA A 20 9.96 1.51 19.74
C ALA A 20 9.20 2.42 20.72
N CYS A 21 7.90 2.20 20.91
CA CYS A 21 7.12 2.93 21.90
C CYS A 21 7.67 2.73 23.32
N LYS A 22 8.02 1.49 23.67
CA LYS A 22 8.60 1.16 24.97
C LYS A 22 9.94 1.88 25.22
N GLU A 23 10.81 1.94 24.22
CA GLU A 23 12.09 2.68 24.30
C GLU A 23 11.88 4.20 24.48
N LEU A 24 10.78 4.73 23.96
CA LEU A 24 10.41 6.14 24.04
C LEU A 24 9.51 6.49 25.24
N GLY A 25 9.14 5.51 26.06
CA GLY A 25 8.21 5.71 27.18
C GLY A 25 6.76 5.99 26.77
N ILE A 26 6.37 5.61 25.56
CA ILE A 26 5.02 5.78 25.00
C ILE A 26 4.19 4.53 25.32
N LYS A 27 3.00 4.70 25.89
CA LYS A 27 2.07 3.59 26.16
C LYS A 27 1.44 3.05 24.89
N THR A 28 1.11 1.78 24.87
CA THR A 28 0.64 1.05 23.69
C THR A 28 -0.68 0.34 23.95
N VAL A 29 -1.58 0.45 22.97
CA VAL A 29 -2.83 -0.31 22.90
C VAL A 29 -2.72 -1.26 21.71
N ALA A 30 -2.73 -2.57 21.98
CA ALA A 30 -2.81 -3.57 20.92
C ALA A 30 -4.27 -3.87 20.60
N VAL A 31 -4.69 -3.64 19.35
CA VAL A 31 -5.98 -4.16 18.87
C VAL A 31 -5.81 -5.59 18.41
N HIS A 32 -6.83 -6.41 18.62
CA HIS A 32 -6.79 -7.79 18.15
C HIS A 32 -8.17 -8.31 17.74
N SER A 33 -8.19 -9.29 16.85
CA SER A 33 -9.39 -10.11 16.63
C SER A 33 -9.59 -11.09 17.79
N SER A 34 -10.78 -11.68 17.89
CA SER A 34 -11.07 -12.71 18.90
C SER A 34 -10.13 -13.91 18.80
N ALA A 35 -9.67 -14.25 17.59
CA ALA A 35 -8.74 -15.36 17.34
C ALA A 35 -7.28 -15.03 17.64
N ASP A 36 -6.93 -13.74 17.70
CA ASP A 36 -5.55 -13.27 17.89
C ASP A 36 -5.24 -12.89 19.34
N ARG A 37 -6.16 -13.18 20.28
CA ARG A 37 -6.06 -12.79 21.70
C ARG A 37 -4.73 -13.18 22.36
N ASP A 38 -4.22 -14.35 22.01
CA ASP A 38 -3.02 -14.92 22.65
C ASP A 38 -1.73 -14.64 21.87
N LEU A 39 -1.78 -13.75 20.86
CA LEU A 39 -0.57 -13.37 20.13
C LEU A 39 0.36 -12.52 20.99
N LYS A 40 1.67 -12.70 20.77
CA LYS A 40 2.72 -12.02 21.55
C LYS A 40 2.58 -10.50 21.63
N HIS A 41 2.15 -9.83 20.55
CA HIS A 41 1.98 -8.37 20.57
C HIS A 41 0.84 -7.91 21.50
N VAL A 42 -0.18 -8.74 21.69
CA VAL A 42 -1.29 -8.50 22.61
C VAL A 42 -0.81 -8.67 24.03
N LEU A 43 -0.15 -9.79 24.32
CA LEU A 43 0.34 -10.13 25.66
C LEU A 43 1.42 -9.19 26.21
N LEU A 44 2.07 -8.40 25.34
CA LEU A 44 3.16 -7.49 25.71
C LEU A 44 2.75 -6.02 25.72
N ALA A 45 1.55 -5.68 25.26
CA ALA A 45 1.06 -4.31 25.24
C ALA A 45 0.60 -3.86 26.63
N ASP A 46 0.57 -2.55 26.86
CA ASP A 46 0.11 -1.98 28.13
C ASP A 46 -1.40 -2.16 28.32
N GLU A 47 -2.14 -2.13 27.21
CA GLU A 47 -3.59 -2.27 27.14
C GLU A 47 -3.98 -2.98 25.83
N THR A 48 -5.13 -3.65 25.83
CA THR A 48 -5.58 -4.43 24.66
C THR A 48 -7.07 -4.26 24.43
N VAL A 49 -7.48 -4.18 23.16
CA VAL A 49 -8.90 -4.08 22.78
C VAL A 49 -9.24 -5.12 21.72
N CYS A 50 -10.28 -5.91 21.98
CA CYS A 50 -10.86 -6.80 20.97
C CYS A 50 -11.71 -5.98 19.99
N ILE A 51 -11.31 -5.94 18.71
CA ILE A 51 -11.95 -5.12 17.66
C ILE A 51 -12.88 -5.93 16.75
N GLY A 52 -13.12 -7.20 17.06
CA GLY A 52 -14.09 -8.02 16.34
C GLY A 52 -13.69 -9.48 16.18
N PRO A 53 -14.45 -10.25 15.38
CA PRO A 53 -14.20 -11.67 15.15
C PRO A 53 -12.99 -11.91 14.22
N ALA A 54 -12.61 -13.18 14.07
CA ALA A 54 -11.43 -13.62 13.31
C ALA A 54 -11.29 -13.04 11.88
N PRO A 55 -12.35 -12.88 11.06
CA PRO A 55 -12.20 -12.33 9.71
C PRO A 55 -11.70 -10.88 9.72
N SER A 56 -10.61 -10.58 9.01
CA SER A 56 -10.00 -9.23 9.01
C SER A 56 -10.95 -8.13 8.55
N VAL A 57 -11.84 -8.41 7.60
CA VAL A 57 -12.90 -7.48 7.15
C VAL A 57 -13.79 -7.01 8.31
N LYS A 58 -13.98 -7.87 9.32
CA LYS A 58 -14.79 -7.58 10.51
C LYS A 58 -13.96 -7.13 11.72
N SER A 59 -12.63 -7.07 11.60
CA SER A 59 -11.68 -6.66 12.66
C SER A 59 -10.65 -5.66 12.14
N TYR A 60 -9.47 -6.09 11.68
CA TYR A 60 -8.35 -5.18 11.32
C TYR A 60 -8.62 -4.24 10.14
N LEU A 61 -9.65 -4.49 9.34
CA LEU A 61 -10.10 -3.60 8.25
C LEU A 61 -11.36 -2.80 8.64
N ASN A 62 -11.84 -2.95 9.88
CA ASN A 62 -13.00 -2.25 10.41
C ASN A 62 -12.57 -0.91 11.03
N ILE A 63 -12.63 0.15 10.22
CA ILE A 63 -12.24 1.51 10.61
C ILE A 63 -12.97 1.97 11.88
N PRO A 64 -14.32 1.90 11.99
CA PRO A 64 -15.02 2.26 13.22
C PRO A 64 -14.50 1.56 14.46
N ALA A 65 -14.26 0.24 14.40
CA ALA A 65 -13.80 -0.52 15.58
C ALA A 65 -12.41 -0.05 16.06
N ILE A 66 -11.52 0.32 15.14
CA ILE A 66 -10.18 0.82 15.47
C ILE A 66 -10.26 2.24 16.06
N ILE A 67 -11.10 3.10 15.50
CA ILE A 67 -11.31 4.46 16.04
C ILE A 67 -11.92 4.40 17.43
N SER A 68 -12.95 3.57 17.65
CA SER A 68 -13.52 3.36 18.97
C SER A 68 -12.50 2.81 19.98
N ALA A 69 -11.59 1.93 19.55
CA ALA A 69 -10.50 1.47 20.41
C ALA A 69 -9.58 2.63 20.85
N ALA A 70 -9.29 3.60 19.97
CA ALA A 70 -8.52 4.78 20.35
C ALA A 70 -9.27 5.68 21.32
N GLU A 71 -10.57 5.89 21.10
CA GLU A 71 -11.44 6.70 21.97
C GLU A 71 -11.53 6.14 23.39
N ILE A 72 -11.89 4.85 23.54
CA ILE A 72 -12.14 4.26 24.87
C ILE A 72 -10.86 4.12 25.71
N THR A 73 -9.70 4.03 25.06
CA THR A 73 -8.41 3.88 25.74
C THR A 73 -7.70 5.22 25.98
N GLY A 74 -8.24 6.31 25.44
CA GLY A 74 -7.63 7.64 25.52
C GLY A 74 -6.27 7.72 24.81
N ALA A 75 -6.09 6.97 23.72
CA ALA A 75 -4.90 7.09 22.89
C ALA A 75 -4.95 8.37 22.05
N VAL A 76 -3.81 8.99 21.77
CA VAL A 76 -3.75 10.25 20.99
C VAL A 76 -3.35 10.03 19.53
N ALA A 77 -2.88 8.83 19.18
CA ALA A 77 -2.42 8.50 17.84
C ALA A 77 -2.64 7.04 17.47
N ILE A 78 -2.64 6.78 16.17
CA ILE A 78 -2.81 5.44 15.61
C ILE A 78 -1.66 5.15 14.64
N HIS A 79 -0.93 4.05 14.88
CA HIS A 79 0.10 3.57 13.98
C HIS A 79 -0.41 2.35 13.20
N PRO A 80 -0.47 2.42 11.85
CA PRO A 80 -1.10 1.36 11.06
C PRO A 80 -0.16 0.21 10.67
N GLY A 81 1.12 0.25 11.02
CA GLY A 81 2.12 -0.70 10.51
C GLY A 81 2.19 -0.71 8.97
N TYR A 82 2.22 -1.91 8.38
CA TYR A 82 2.12 -2.14 6.94
C TYR A 82 0.99 -3.12 6.61
N GLY A 83 0.50 -3.12 5.37
CA GLY A 83 -0.70 -3.87 5.01
C GLY A 83 -1.96 -3.33 5.70
N PHE A 84 -3.04 -4.12 5.71
CA PHE A 84 -4.35 -3.70 6.24
C PHE A 84 -4.77 -2.29 5.79
N LEU A 85 -4.81 -1.33 6.71
CA LEU A 85 -5.27 0.03 6.47
C LEU A 85 -4.12 1.05 6.32
N SER A 86 -2.86 0.62 6.31
CA SER A 86 -1.69 1.52 6.26
C SER A 86 -1.61 2.41 5.02
N GLU A 87 -2.11 1.94 3.88
CA GLU A 87 -2.20 2.70 2.63
C GLU A 87 -3.65 3.07 2.28
N ASN A 88 -4.56 3.05 3.27
CA ASN A 88 -5.95 3.43 3.06
C ASN A 88 -6.14 4.92 3.36
N ALA A 89 -6.27 5.73 2.30
CA ALA A 89 -6.43 7.19 2.44
C ALA A 89 -7.68 7.59 3.25
N ASN A 90 -8.78 6.85 3.10
CA ASN A 90 -10.00 7.09 3.88
C ASN A 90 -9.77 6.80 5.37
N PHE A 91 -9.02 5.76 5.73
CA PHE A 91 -8.66 5.50 7.11
C PHE A 91 -7.84 6.62 7.72
N ALA A 92 -6.77 7.06 7.04
CA ALA A 92 -5.94 8.18 7.51
C ALA A 92 -6.78 9.46 7.72
N GLU A 93 -7.65 9.78 6.77
CA GLU A 93 -8.54 10.94 6.86
C GLU A 93 -9.54 10.84 8.01
N GLN A 94 -10.13 9.67 8.25
CA GLN A 94 -11.04 9.46 9.37
C GLN A 94 -10.32 9.55 10.72
N VAL A 95 -9.09 9.03 10.82
CA VAL A 95 -8.24 9.14 12.03
C VAL A 95 -8.01 10.62 12.37
N GLU A 96 -7.58 11.42 11.38
CA GLU A 96 -7.33 12.85 11.56
C GLU A 96 -8.61 13.63 11.89
N ARG A 97 -9.74 13.33 11.21
CA ARG A 97 -11.04 13.97 11.48
C ARG A 97 -11.61 13.63 12.85
N SER A 98 -11.30 12.45 13.38
CA SER A 98 -11.65 12.03 14.74
C SER A 98 -10.72 12.64 15.82
N GLY A 99 -9.77 13.51 15.44
CA GLY A 99 -8.89 14.22 16.37
C GLY A 99 -7.65 13.42 16.78
N PHE A 100 -7.38 12.28 16.15
CA PHE A 100 -6.19 11.47 16.41
C PHE A 100 -5.07 11.79 15.42
N ILE A 101 -3.83 11.58 15.85
CA ILE A 101 -2.67 11.63 14.95
C ILE A 101 -2.58 10.32 14.17
N PHE A 102 -2.66 10.38 12.84
CA PHE A 102 -2.27 9.27 11.99
C PHE A 102 -0.75 9.22 11.86
N ILE A 103 -0.11 8.14 12.35
CA ILE A 103 1.34 7.97 12.26
C ILE A 103 1.68 7.44 10.87
N GLY A 104 1.75 8.36 9.90
CA GLY A 104 2.02 8.09 8.50
C GLY A 104 1.92 9.37 7.66
N PRO A 105 1.97 9.26 6.32
CA PRO A 105 1.75 10.40 5.43
C PRO A 105 0.29 10.87 5.47
N LYS A 106 0.05 12.12 5.02
CA LYS A 106 -1.29 12.70 4.90
C LYS A 106 -2.18 11.89 3.97
N ALA A 107 -3.49 11.88 4.22
CA ALA A 107 -4.47 11.18 3.38
C ALA A 107 -4.35 11.51 1.88
N ASP A 108 -4.14 12.78 1.53
CA ASP A 108 -3.94 13.19 0.13
C ASP A 108 -2.67 12.62 -0.49
N THR A 109 -1.60 12.48 0.31
CA THR A 109 -0.36 11.84 -0.14
C THR A 109 -0.59 10.35 -0.38
N ILE A 110 -1.31 9.68 0.52
CA ILE A 110 -1.68 8.27 0.35
C ILE A 110 -2.52 8.09 -0.91
N ARG A 111 -3.51 8.96 -1.14
CA ARG A 111 -4.38 8.90 -2.33
C ARG A 111 -3.59 9.12 -3.63
N LEU A 112 -2.69 10.10 -3.64
CA LEU A 112 -1.84 10.39 -4.80
C LEU A 112 -0.90 9.23 -5.12
N MET A 113 -0.27 8.64 -4.10
CA MET A 113 0.76 7.61 -4.27
C MET A 113 0.19 6.19 -4.38
N GLY A 114 -1.02 5.94 -3.88
CA GLY A 114 -1.71 4.65 -3.93
C GLY A 114 -2.29 4.31 -5.29
N ASP A 115 -2.51 5.31 -6.16
CA ASP A 115 -2.86 5.10 -7.56
C ASP A 115 -1.60 5.18 -8.43
N LYS A 116 -1.21 4.07 -9.05
CA LYS A 116 0.07 4.00 -9.79
C LYS A 116 0.15 4.96 -10.97
N VAL A 117 -0.96 5.22 -11.66
CA VAL A 117 -0.99 6.18 -12.77
C VAL A 117 -0.74 7.60 -12.27
N SER A 118 -1.41 8.00 -11.19
CA SER A 118 -1.25 9.30 -10.54
C SER A 118 0.15 9.46 -9.94
N ALA A 119 0.68 8.40 -9.32
CA ALA A 119 2.03 8.37 -8.77
C ALA A 119 3.11 8.55 -9.86
N ILE A 120 3.02 7.82 -10.99
CA ILE A 120 3.93 7.99 -12.13
C ILE A 120 3.88 9.42 -12.66
N THR A 121 2.67 9.98 -12.78
CA THR A 121 2.48 11.37 -13.24
C THR A 121 3.14 12.36 -12.29
N ALA A 122 2.98 12.18 -10.98
CA ALA A 122 3.63 13.01 -9.96
C ALA A 122 5.16 12.91 -10.01
N MET A 123 5.70 11.70 -10.18
CA MET A 123 7.14 11.47 -10.27
C MET A 123 7.75 12.11 -11.52
N LYS A 124 7.10 11.99 -12.68
CA LYS A 124 7.51 12.69 -13.91
C LYS A 124 7.52 14.20 -13.74
N LYS A 125 6.48 14.77 -13.11
CA LYS A 125 6.41 16.20 -12.82
C LYS A 125 7.53 16.66 -11.89
N ALA A 126 7.98 15.79 -10.99
CA ALA A 126 9.14 16.02 -10.12
C ALA A 126 10.50 15.77 -10.79
N GLY A 127 10.54 15.44 -12.09
CA GLY A 127 11.77 15.17 -12.83
C GLY A 127 12.40 13.80 -12.55
N VAL A 128 11.68 12.90 -11.88
CA VAL A 128 12.15 11.54 -11.62
C VAL A 128 11.95 10.69 -12.88
N PRO A 129 13.00 10.02 -13.39
CA PRO A 129 12.86 9.11 -14.52
C PRO A 129 11.90 7.96 -14.20
N THR A 130 10.95 7.71 -15.09
CA THR A 130 9.99 6.60 -14.97
C THR A 130 10.10 5.67 -16.17
N VAL A 131 9.64 4.43 -16.01
CA VAL A 131 9.56 3.47 -17.12
C VAL A 131 8.66 4.04 -18.23
N PRO A 132 9.02 3.88 -19.52
CA PRO A 132 8.14 4.25 -20.62
C PRO A 132 6.81 3.49 -20.53
N GLY A 133 5.69 4.17 -20.71
CA GLY A 133 4.37 3.59 -20.55
C GLY A 133 3.29 4.28 -21.37
N SER A 134 2.04 3.92 -21.11
CA SER A 134 0.85 4.48 -21.79
C SER A 134 0.54 5.93 -21.42
N ASP A 135 1.24 6.48 -20.42
CA ASP A 135 1.05 7.86 -19.94
C ASP A 135 -0.37 8.15 -19.42
N GLY A 136 -1.05 7.11 -18.97
CA GLY A 136 -2.45 7.13 -18.53
C GLY A 136 -3.06 5.73 -18.50
N PRO A 137 -4.33 5.61 -18.08
CA PRO A 137 -5.05 4.35 -18.09
C PRO A 137 -5.36 3.89 -19.52
N LEU A 138 -5.46 2.56 -19.71
CA LEU A 138 -5.91 1.99 -20.98
C LEU A 138 -7.44 2.06 -21.06
N GLY A 139 -7.94 2.68 -22.13
CA GLY A 139 -9.36 2.80 -22.42
C GLY A 139 -9.93 1.56 -23.13
N ASP A 140 -11.15 1.71 -23.64
CA ASP A 140 -11.83 0.66 -24.42
C ASP A 140 -11.50 0.73 -25.93
N ASP A 141 -10.88 1.83 -26.39
CA ASP A 141 -10.37 1.94 -27.75
C ASP A 141 -9.09 1.08 -27.93
N MET A 142 -9.28 -0.09 -28.53
CA MET A 142 -8.17 -1.01 -28.82
C MET A 142 -7.16 -0.47 -29.83
N ASN A 143 -7.54 0.44 -30.73
CA ASN A 143 -6.58 1.02 -31.67
C ASN A 143 -5.61 1.97 -30.94
N ALA A 144 -6.13 2.79 -30.03
CA ALA A 144 -5.29 3.63 -29.16
C ALA A 144 -4.36 2.77 -28.28
N ASN A 145 -4.89 1.70 -27.67
CA ASN A 145 -4.09 0.77 -26.85
C ASN A 145 -2.96 0.10 -27.67
N ARG A 146 -3.23 -0.31 -28.92
CA ARG A 146 -2.20 -0.85 -29.83
C ARG A 146 -1.16 0.19 -30.21
N ALA A 147 -1.56 1.44 -30.44
CA ALA A 147 -0.63 2.53 -30.73
C ALA A 147 0.33 2.79 -29.54
N HIS A 148 -0.17 2.75 -28.31
CA HIS A 148 0.67 2.81 -27.11
C HIS A 148 1.67 1.65 -27.06
N ALA A 149 1.20 0.41 -27.25
CA ALA A 149 2.07 -0.77 -27.21
C ALA A 149 3.18 -0.72 -28.28
N LYS A 150 2.86 -0.27 -29.51
CA LYS A 150 3.84 -0.08 -30.59
C LYS A 150 4.86 1.02 -30.26
N ARG A 151 4.41 2.13 -29.68
CA ARG A 151 5.29 3.24 -29.24
C ARG A 151 6.24 2.82 -28.13
N ILE A 152 5.77 2.04 -27.16
CA ILE A 152 6.58 1.53 -26.04
C ILE A 152 7.53 0.41 -26.51
N GLY A 153 7.06 -0.42 -27.45
CA GLY A 153 7.75 -1.59 -27.99
C GLY A 153 7.59 -2.83 -27.10
N TYR A 154 7.24 -3.97 -27.71
CA TYR A 154 7.12 -5.26 -27.01
C TYR A 154 8.49 -5.81 -26.54
N PRO A 155 8.52 -6.64 -25.48
CA PRO A 155 7.40 -6.98 -24.60
C PRO A 155 7.00 -5.77 -23.73
N VAL A 156 5.70 -5.73 -23.40
CA VAL A 156 5.09 -4.74 -22.47
C VAL A 156 4.48 -5.49 -21.29
N ILE A 157 4.18 -4.77 -20.21
CA ILE A 157 3.45 -5.31 -19.05
C ILE A 157 2.21 -4.45 -18.80
N ILE A 158 1.07 -5.11 -18.66
CA ILE A 158 -0.19 -4.49 -18.23
C ILE A 158 -0.28 -4.65 -16.72
N LYS A 159 -0.64 -3.58 -16.01
CA LYS A 159 -0.68 -3.55 -14.55
C LYS A 159 -1.96 -2.89 -14.05
N ALA A 160 -2.55 -3.43 -12.99
CA ALA A 160 -3.63 -2.77 -12.25
C ALA A 160 -3.13 -1.49 -11.56
N SER A 161 -3.91 -0.40 -11.62
CA SER A 161 -3.51 0.89 -11.06
C SER A 161 -3.52 0.89 -9.53
N GLY A 162 -4.58 0.35 -8.91
CA GLY A 162 -4.75 0.28 -7.45
C GLY A 162 -4.26 -1.02 -6.80
N GLY A 163 -3.51 -1.85 -7.54
CA GLY A 163 -3.09 -3.18 -7.06
C GLY A 163 -1.73 -3.18 -6.34
N GLY A 164 -1.58 -4.06 -5.35
CA GLY A 164 -0.33 -4.31 -4.61
C GLY A 164 0.01 -5.81 -4.51
N GLY A 165 1.23 -6.13 -4.05
CA GLY A 165 1.62 -7.52 -3.74
C GLY A 165 1.80 -8.46 -4.94
N GLY A 166 2.11 -7.92 -6.13
CA GLY A 166 2.42 -8.73 -7.31
C GLY A 166 1.21 -9.26 -8.11
N ARG A 167 -0.02 -8.93 -7.71
CA ARG A 167 -1.26 -9.35 -8.38
C ARG A 167 -1.73 -8.33 -9.42
N GLY A 168 -2.52 -8.78 -10.40
CA GLY A 168 -3.07 -7.90 -11.44
C GLY A 168 -2.02 -7.38 -12.41
N MET A 169 -1.07 -8.22 -12.84
CA MET A 169 -0.08 -7.85 -13.84
C MET A 169 0.09 -8.97 -14.89
N ARG A 170 0.25 -8.62 -16.16
CA ARG A 170 0.46 -9.58 -17.26
C ARG A 170 1.50 -9.06 -18.25
N VAL A 171 2.48 -9.90 -18.56
CA VAL A 171 3.45 -9.64 -19.64
C VAL A 171 2.78 -9.97 -20.97
N VAL A 172 2.93 -9.08 -21.94
CA VAL A 172 2.40 -9.20 -23.29
C VAL A 172 3.59 -9.14 -24.25
N ARG A 173 3.79 -10.19 -25.03
CA ARG A 173 4.95 -10.30 -25.94
C ARG A 173 4.61 -9.93 -27.38
N SER A 174 3.34 -9.92 -27.74
CA SER A 174 2.89 -9.63 -29.10
C SER A 174 1.58 -8.84 -29.16
N ASP A 175 1.31 -8.23 -30.31
CA ASP A 175 0.07 -7.51 -30.59
C ASP A 175 -1.18 -8.42 -30.55
N ALA A 176 -1.01 -9.72 -30.84
CA ALA A 176 -2.09 -10.71 -30.78
C ALA A 176 -2.62 -10.94 -29.36
N GLU A 177 -1.73 -10.88 -28.36
CA GLU A 177 -2.05 -11.12 -26.95
C GLU A 177 -2.68 -9.91 -26.24
N LEU A 178 -2.58 -8.71 -26.84
CA LEU A 178 -2.83 -7.45 -26.14
C LEU A 178 -4.28 -7.34 -25.64
N ALA A 179 -5.27 -7.55 -26.50
CA ALA A 179 -6.67 -7.34 -26.17
C ALA A 179 -7.14 -8.27 -25.03
N GLN A 180 -6.78 -9.55 -25.13
CA GLN A 180 -7.09 -10.54 -24.09
C GLN A 180 -6.40 -10.19 -22.77
N SER A 181 -5.14 -9.80 -22.81
CA SER A 181 -4.37 -9.45 -21.61
C SER A 181 -4.92 -8.21 -20.89
N ILE A 182 -5.39 -7.21 -21.62
CA ILE A 182 -6.09 -6.05 -21.04
C ILE A 182 -7.36 -6.51 -20.33
N SER A 183 -8.23 -7.24 -21.04
CA SER A 183 -9.52 -7.70 -20.51
C SER A 183 -9.37 -8.53 -19.24
N MET A 184 -8.47 -9.52 -19.26
CA MET A 184 -8.20 -10.37 -18.10
C MET A 184 -7.64 -9.57 -16.91
N THR A 185 -6.78 -8.59 -17.17
CA THR A 185 -6.21 -7.76 -16.10
C THR A 185 -7.23 -6.82 -15.50
N LYS A 186 -8.12 -6.22 -16.32
CA LYS A 186 -9.26 -5.43 -15.82
C LYS A 186 -10.16 -6.27 -14.91
N ALA A 187 -10.52 -7.48 -15.33
CA ALA A 187 -11.39 -8.38 -14.56
C ALA A 187 -10.76 -8.79 -13.21
N GLU A 188 -9.48 -9.17 -13.20
CA GLU A 188 -8.76 -9.51 -11.97
C GLU A 188 -8.64 -8.29 -11.04
N ALA A 189 -8.32 -7.12 -11.59
CA ALA A 189 -8.21 -5.89 -10.82
C ALA A 189 -9.55 -5.52 -10.16
N LYS A 190 -10.66 -5.66 -10.90
CA LYS A 190 -12.01 -5.45 -10.36
C LYS A 190 -12.31 -6.39 -9.19
N ALA A 191 -12.02 -7.68 -9.34
CA ALA A 191 -12.29 -8.67 -8.32
C ALA A 191 -11.42 -8.52 -7.06
N ALA A 192 -10.15 -8.14 -7.23
CA ALA A 192 -9.20 -8.05 -6.13
C ALA A 192 -9.19 -6.69 -5.42
N PHE A 193 -9.43 -5.60 -6.14
CA PHE A 193 -9.20 -4.22 -5.66
C PHE A 193 -10.43 -3.32 -5.83
N SER A 194 -11.56 -3.84 -6.33
CA SER A 194 -12.76 -3.06 -6.67
C SER A 194 -12.52 -1.92 -7.67
N ASN A 195 -11.39 -1.96 -8.38
CA ASN A 195 -10.91 -0.98 -9.35
C ASN A 195 -10.38 -1.73 -10.57
N ASP A 196 -11.02 -1.54 -11.73
CA ASP A 196 -10.67 -2.20 -13.00
C ASP A 196 -9.66 -1.42 -13.84
N MET A 197 -9.18 -0.27 -13.34
CA MET A 197 -8.22 0.56 -14.06
C MET A 197 -6.88 -0.17 -14.24
N VAL A 198 -6.43 -0.24 -15.49
CA VAL A 198 -5.12 -0.81 -15.87
C VAL A 198 -4.33 0.17 -16.72
N TYR A 199 -3.00 0.05 -16.68
CA TYR A 199 -2.07 0.83 -17.48
C TYR A 199 -0.98 -0.07 -18.07
N MET A 200 -0.19 0.47 -19.00
CA MET A 200 0.87 -0.26 -19.70
C MET A 200 2.23 0.36 -19.45
N GLU A 201 3.24 -0.48 -19.26
CA GLU A 201 4.65 -0.08 -19.19
C GLU A 201 5.52 -1.00 -20.04
N LYS A 202 6.74 -0.56 -20.34
CA LYS A 202 7.77 -1.43 -20.88
C LYS A 202 8.06 -2.56 -19.90
N TYR A 203 8.07 -3.79 -20.38
CA TYR A 203 8.54 -4.91 -19.59
C TYR A 203 10.07 -4.94 -19.62
N LEU A 204 10.68 -4.90 -18.44
CA LEU A 204 12.12 -5.06 -18.26
C LEU A 204 12.41 -6.53 -17.99
N GLU A 205 13.24 -7.18 -18.81
CA GLU A 205 13.44 -8.63 -18.73
C GLU A 205 14.36 -9.05 -17.59
N ASN A 206 15.44 -8.29 -17.34
CA ASN A 206 16.42 -8.57 -16.29
C ASN A 206 16.56 -7.39 -15.30
N PRO A 207 15.48 -6.92 -14.65
CA PRO A 207 15.54 -5.77 -13.77
C PRO A 207 16.14 -6.14 -12.42
N ARG A 208 16.89 -5.21 -11.85
CA ARG A 208 17.17 -5.20 -10.40
C ARG A 208 16.13 -4.31 -9.74
N HIS A 209 15.49 -4.81 -8.68
CA HIS A 209 14.57 -4.00 -7.89
C HIS A 209 15.37 -3.24 -6.84
N ILE A 210 15.34 -1.91 -6.91
CA ILE A 210 16.02 -1.02 -5.97
C ILE A 210 14.98 -0.08 -5.39
N GLU A 211 14.90 -0.04 -4.06
CA GLU A 211 14.05 0.90 -3.32
C GLU A 211 14.88 1.77 -2.36
N ILE A 212 14.41 3.00 -2.15
CA ILE A 212 15.07 4.01 -1.33
C ILE A 212 14.14 4.37 -0.17
N GLN A 213 14.66 4.27 1.06
CA GLN A 213 13.91 4.68 2.25
C GLN A 213 13.95 6.21 2.37
N VAL A 214 12.76 6.79 2.51
CA VAL A 214 12.55 8.22 2.78
C VAL A 214 12.09 8.41 4.23
N LEU A 215 12.47 9.53 4.84
CA LEU A 215 11.92 10.02 6.10
C LEU A 215 11.65 11.52 5.98
N ALA A 216 10.50 11.98 6.47
CA ALA A 216 10.14 13.40 6.48
C ALA A 216 9.53 13.79 7.82
N ASP A 217 9.78 15.02 8.27
CA ASP A 217 9.37 15.52 9.59
C ASP A 217 8.02 16.24 9.61
N GLY A 218 7.42 16.46 8.43
CA GLY A 218 6.20 17.24 8.28
C GLY A 218 6.38 18.77 8.38
N GLN A 219 7.60 19.25 8.65
CA GLN A 219 7.97 20.68 8.76
C GLN A 219 8.83 21.16 7.58
N GLY A 220 9.13 20.25 6.65
CA GLY A 220 9.82 20.57 5.39
C GLY A 220 11.15 19.85 5.23
N GLN A 221 11.71 19.26 6.29
CA GLN A 221 12.93 18.46 6.19
C GLN A 221 12.63 17.06 5.69
N ARG A 222 13.52 16.59 4.81
CA ARG A 222 13.42 15.29 4.16
C ARG A 222 14.80 14.65 4.15
N TYR A 223 14.86 13.40 4.57
CA TYR A 223 16.07 12.60 4.64
C TYR A 223 15.90 11.39 3.72
N LEU A 224 16.96 11.09 2.97
CA LEU A 224 17.10 9.86 2.21
C LEU A 224 18.10 8.99 2.97
N SER A 225 17.77 7.72 3.20
CA SER A 225 18.76 6.82 3.76
C SER A 225 19.86 6.59 2.71
N GLY A 226 21.12 6.57 3.14
CA GLY A 226 22.25 6.27 2.26
C GLY A 226 22.33 4.80 1.82
N GLY A 227 21.41 3.95 2.28
CA GLY A 227 21.36 2.53 1.96
C GLY A 227 20.17 2.20 1.06
N THR A 228 20.42 1.51 -0.05
CA THR A 228 19.37 0.93 -0.89
C THR A 228 19.06 -0.50 -0.47
N ARG A 229 17.81 -0.92 -0.54
CA ARG A 229 17.48 -2.35 -0.49
C ARG A 229 17.44 -2.89 -1.91
N LEU A 230 18.27 -3.91 -2.16
CA LEU A 230 18.33 -4.62 -3.44
C LEU A 230 17.57 -5.93 -3.29
N PHE A 231 16.52 -6.10 -4.08
CA PHE A 231 15.84 -7.38 -4.24
C PHE A 231 16.15 -7.93 -5.63
N HIS A 232 16.42 -9.24 -5.72
CA HIS A 232 16.23 -9.93 -6.99
C HIS A 232 14.73 -9.92 -7.26
N ALA A 233 14.30 -9.27 -8.34
CA ALA A 233 12.91 -9.35 -8.77
C ALA A 233 12.61 -10.83 -9.00
N ALA A 234 11.72 -11.41 -8.20
CA ALA A 234 11.27 -12.77 -8.44
C ALA A 234 10.66 -12.79 -9.84
N SER A 235 11.15 -13.67 -10.71
CA SER A 235 10.48 -14.01 -11.95
C SER A 235 9.01 -14.30 -11.63
N PRO A 236 8.04 -13.85 -12.45
CA PRO A 236 6.67 -14.32 -12.28
C PRO A 236 6.70 -15.85 -12.22
N PRO A 237 5.90 -16.49 -11.34
CA PRO A 237 5.88 -17.94 -11.26
C PRO A 237 5.65 -18.49 -12.67
N GLU A 238 6.58 -19.29 -13.16
CA GLU A 238 6.36 -20.05 -14.39
C GLU A 238 5.09 -20.87 -14.16
N SER A 239 4.10 -20.66 -15.02
CA SER A 239 2.89 -21.48 -15.03
C SER A 239 3.30 -22.89 -15.44
N GLY A 240 3.52 -23.74 -14.44
CA GLY A 240 3.51 -25.20 -14.59
C GLY A 240 2.09 -25.73 -14.68
#